data_AF-A0A453SP08-F1
#
_entry.id   AF-A0A453SP08-F1
#
_cell.length_a   1.000
_cell.length_b   1.000
_cell.length_c   1.000
_cell.angle_alpha   90.00
_cell.angle_beta   90.00
_cell.angle_gamma   90.00
#
_symmetry.space_group_name_H-M   'P 1'
#
loop_
_entity.id
_entity.type
_entity.pdbx_description
1 polymer ?
#
loop_
_entity_poly.entity_id
_entity_poly.type
_entity_poly.pdbx_seq_one_letter_code
_entity_poly.pdbx_strand_id
1 'polypeptide(L)' 'DINKHFVSTYLKGCSMQIDNVDSQPSHEGGVLVLVSGSFTVPDAMKRRFTQSFFLAPQKGGYFVLNDVLRYIPVEPGN' A
#
# COMPACT_ATOMS: atom_id res chain seq x y z
N ASP A 1 -11.69 -1.07 13.69
CA ASP A 1 -10.34 -0.79 14.19
C ASP A 1 -9.25 -0.51 13.14
N ILE A 2 -9.35 -1.02 11.89
CA ILE A 2 -8.43 -0.66 10.77
C ILE A 2 -8.28 0.86 10.58
N ASN A 3 -9.40 1.58 10.61
CA ASN A 3 -9.43 3.03 10.36
C ASN A 3 -8.65 3.85 11.42
N LYS A 4 -8.58 3.36 12.67
CA LYS A 4 -7.85 4.05 13.75
C LYS A 4 -6.34 3.87 13.64
N HIS A 5 -5.88 2.70 13.18
CA HIS A 5 -4.45 2.42 13.07
C HIS A 5 -3.80 3.15 11.89
N PHE A 6 -4.50 3.22 10.76
CA PHE A 6 -4.01 3.85 9.53
C PHE A 6 -3.80 5.37 9.68
N VAL A 7 -4.79 6.08 10.24
CA VAL A 7 -4.76 7.54 10.37
C VAL A 7 -3.80 8.01 11.48
N SER A 8 -3.68 7.26 12.57
CA SER A 8 -2.85 7.68 13.72
C SER A 8 -1.35 7.52 13.50
N THR A 9 -0.93 6.60 12.63
CA THR A 9 0.48 6.17 12.57
C THR A 9 1.26 6.78 11.39
N TYR A 10 0.63 7.10 10.25
CA TYR A 10 1.37 7.26 8.99
C TYR A 10 1.17 8.55 8.17
N LEU A 11 0.21 9.43 8.50
CA LEU A 11 -0.22 10.46 7.55
C LEU A 11 -0.13 11.92 8.00
N LYS A 12 0.24 12.22 9.24
CA LYS A 12 0.52 13.62 9.62
C LYS A 12 1.93 14.02 9.15
N GLY A 13 1.99 14.63 7.98
CA GLY A 13 3.20 15.27 7.45
C GLY A 13 4.07 14.41 6.53
N CYS A 14 3.76 13.14 6.32
CA CYS A 14 4.49 12.29 5.37
C CYS A 14 4.01 12.53 3.93
N SER A 15 4.93 12.72 2.98
CA SER A 15 4.60 12.68 1.56
C SER A 15 4.77 11.25 1.03
N MET A 16 3.85 10.84 0.14
CA MET A 16 3.88 9.54 -0.49
C MET A 16 4.04 9.72 -1.99
N GLN A 17 4.98 8.97 -2.58
CA GLN A 17 5.17 8.86 -4.01
C GLN A 17 4.83 7.43 -4.44
N ILE A 18 3.95 7.30 -5.41
CA ILE A 18 3.66 6.02 -6.06
C ILE A 18 4.55 5.91 -7.29
N ASP A 19 5.28 4.80 -7.38
CA ASP A 19 6.16 4.51 -8.50
C ASP A 19 5.39 3.70 -9.55
N ASN A 20 4.83 2.55 -9.17
CA ASN A 20 4.04 1.70 -10.06
C ASN A 20 2.73 1.23 -9.41
N VAL A 21 1.72 1.01 -10.26
CA VAL A 21 0.47 0.34 -9.92
C VAL A 21 0.15 -0.67 -11.02
N ASP A 22 0.06 -1.93 -10.63
CA ASP A 22 -0.33 -3.03 -11.51
C ASP A 22 -1.60 -3.68 -10.99
N SER A 23 -2.45 -4.15 -11.91
CA SER A 23 -3.68 -4.85 -11.55
C SER A 23 -3.93 -6.05 -12.45
N GLN A 24 -4.44 -7.13 -11.87
CA GLN A 24 -4.77 -8.35 -12.58
C GLN A 24 -6.12 -8.91 -12.12
N PRO A 25 -6.98 -9.36 -13.05
CA PRO A 25 -8.14 -10.17 -12.70
C PRO A 25 -7.70 -11.40 -11.89
N SER A 26 -8.52 -11.78 -10.93
CA SER A 26 -8.24 -12.87 -10.00
C SER A 26 -9.49 -13.76 -9.83
N HIS A 27 -9.43 -14.68 -8.87
CA HIS A 27 -10.48 -15.65 -8.61
C HIS A 27 -11.81 -14.98 -8.21
N GLU A 28 -12.94 -15.61 -8.57
CA GLU A 28 -14.31 -15.13 -8.23
C GLU A 28 -14.59 -13.69 -8.67
N GLY A 29 -14.00 -13.26 -9.79
CA GLY A 29 -14.13 -11.89 -10.30
C GLY A 29 -13.41 -10.84 -9.45
N GLY A 30 -12.58 -11.25 -8.48
CA GLY A 30 -11.73 -10.35 -7.72
C GLY A 30 -10.61 -9.73 -8.56
N VAL A 31 -9.92 -8.75 -8.00
CA VAL A 31 -8.77 -8.09 -8.62
C VAL A 31 -7.62 -8.04 -7.63
N LEU A 32 -6.45 -8.52 -8.04
CA LEU A 32 -5.21 -8.33 -7.30
C LEU A 32 -4.56 -7.03 -7.78
N VAL A 33 -4.24 -6.14 -6.84
CA VAL A 33 -3.56 -4.88 -7.10
C VAL A 33 -2.22 -4.89 -6.38
N LEU A 34 -1.15 -4.56 -7.10
CA LEU A 34 0.19 -4.40 -6.55
C LEU A 34 0.63 -2.95 -6.73
N VAL A 35 1.04 -2.33 -5.64
CA VAL A 35 1.53 -0.96 -5.59
C VAL A 35 2.96 -0.96 -5.09
N SER A 36 3.83 -0.22 -5.75
CA SER A 36 5.16 0.10 -5.24
C SER A 36 5.33 1.60 -5.16
N GLY A 37 6.08 2.04 -4.17
CA GLY A 37 6.29 3.47 -3.95
C GLY A 37 7.22 3.74 -2.79
N SER A 38 7.14 4.95 -2.30
CA SER A 38 7.94 5.40 -1.18
C SER A 38 7.24 6.44 -0.32
N PHE A 39 7.54 6.40 0.98
CA PHE A 39 7.19 7.44 1.93
C PHE A 39 8.41 8.31 2.20
N THR A 40 8.19 9.62 2.23
CA THR A 40 9.16 10.59 2.73
C THR A 40 8.54 11.25 3.97
N VAL A 41 9.15 11.00 5.12
CA VAL A 41 8.83 11.71 6.35
C VAL A 41 9.76 12.92 6.43
N PRO A 42 9.28 14.13 6.78
CA PRO A 42 10.15 15.26 7.05
C PRO A 42 11.26 14.86 8.02
N ASP A 43 12.50 15.24 7.71
CA ASP A 43 13.71 14.92 8.48
C ASP A 43 14.07 13.41 8.58
N ALA A 44 13.45 12.53 7.79
CA ALA A 44 13.80 11.12 7.72
C ALA A 44 14.19 10.66 6.30
N MET A 45 14.83 9.50 6.24
CA MET A 45 15.20 8.85 4.98
C MET A 45 13.95 8.39 4.21
N LYS A 46 13.97 8.55 2.88
CA LYS A 46 12.99 7.97 1.95
C LYS A 46 12.89 6.46 2.16
N ARG A 47 11.71 5.94 2.51
CA ARG A 47 11.47 4.50 2.72
C ARG A 47 10.64 3.95 1.58
N ARG A 48 11.17 2.94 0.87
CA ARG A 48 10.43 2.23 -0.17
C ARG A 48 9.44 1.25 0.46
N PHE A 49 8.33 1.01 -0.23
CA PHE A 49 7.33 0.05 0.17
C PHE A 49 6.76 -0.71 -1.04
N THR A 50 6.18 -1.86 -0.74
CA THR A 50 5.27 -2.59 -1.61
C THR A 50 3.97 -2.82 -0.83
N GLN A 51 2.84 -2.59 -1.48
CA GLN A 51 1.52 -2.82 -0.92
C GLN A 51 0.70 -3.67 -1.89
N SER A 52 0.03 -4.69 -1.39
CA SER A 52 -0.88 -5.51 -2.18
C SER A 52 -2.30 -5.42 -1.64
N PHE A 53 -3.25 -5.22 -2.54
CA PHE A 53 -4.67 -5.27 -2.22
C PHE A 53 -5.33 -6.43 -2.97
N PHE A 54 -6.23 -7.13 -2.29
CA PHE A 54 -7.20 -7.98 -2.97
C PHE A 54 -8.57 -7.32 -2.90
N LEU A 55 -9.10 -6.97 -4.07
CA LEU A 55 -10.42 -6.38 -4.24
C LEU A 55 -11.43 -7.48 -4.51
N ALA A 56 -12.36 -7.69 -3.59
CA ALA A 56 -13.46 -8.64 -3.75
C ALA A 56 -14.71 -7.94 -4.29
N PRO A 57 -15.47 -8.54 -5.21
CA PRO A 57 -16.71 -7.95 -5.72
C PRO A 57 -17.76 -7.76 -4.61
N GLN A 58 -18.55 -6.70 -4.72
CA GLN A 58 -19.75 -6.44 -3.94
C GLN A 58 -20.84 -5.80 -4.81
N LYS A 59 -22.06 -5.67 -4.29
CA LYS A 59 -23.15 -5.02 -5.02
C LYS A 59 -22.74 -3.60 -5.43
N GLY A 60 -22.53 -3.39 -6.73
CA GLY A 60 -22.19 -2.07 -7.30
C GLY A 60 -20.71 -1.69 -7.24
N GLY A 61 -19.78 -2.62 -6.95
CA GLY A 61 -18.35 -2.30 -6.99
C GLY A 61 -17.47 -3.36 -6.33
N TYR A 62 -16.37 -2.92 -5.72
CA TYR A 62 -15.43 -3.76 -4.99
C TYR A 62 -15.21 -3.24 -3.57
N PHE A 63 -14.81 -4.11 -2.65
CA PHE A 63 -14.24 -3.72 -1.36
C PHE A 63 -12.85 -4.33 -1.20
N VAL A 64 -12.02 -3.71 -0.36
CA VAL A 64 -10.69 -4.24 -0.01
C VAL A 64 -10.89 -5.37 1.00
N LEU A 65 -10.69 -6.62 0.56
CA LEU A 65 -10.76 -7.79 1.43
C LEU A 65 -9.41 -8.05 2.11
N ASN A 66 -8.30 -7.82 1.40
CA ASN A 66 -6.95 -7.90 1.97
C ASN A 66 -6.17 -6.61 1.67
N ASP A 67 -5.40 -6.16 2.65
CA ASP A 67 -4.44 -5.05 2.55
C ASP A 67 -3.16 -5.45 3.27
N VAL A 68 -2.07 -5.61 2.51
CA VAL A 68 -0.76 -6.00 3.05
C VAL A 68 0.26 -4.98 2.60
N LEU A 69 0.86 -4.27 3.57
CA LEU A 69 1.95 -3.31 3.35
C LEU A 69 3.26 -3.89 3.88
N ARG A 70 4.33 -3.78 3.09
CA ARG A 70 5.69 -4.14 3.47
C ARG A 70 6.65 -2.99 3.16
N TYR A 71 7.41 -2.57 4.17
CA TYR A 71 8.57 -1.70 3.95
C TYR A 71 9.75 -2.50 3.41
N ILE A 72 10.48 -1.93 2.47
CA ILE A 72 11.72 -2.50 1.94
C ILE A 72 12.86 -1.94 2.80
N PRO A 73 13.63 -2.79 3.51
CA PRO A 73 14.80 -2.35 4.25
C PRO A 73 15.79 -1.64 3.32
N VAL A 74 16.42 -0.59 3.82
CA VAL A 74 17.59 -0.01 3.15
C VAL A 74 18.75 -0.93 3.46
N GLU A 75 19.30 -1.60 2.45
CA GLU A 75 20.55 -2.34 2.65
C GLU A 75 21.67 -1.34 2.96
N PRO A 76 22.46 -1.54 4.05
CA PRO A 76 23.64 -0.75 4.27
C PRO A 76 24.60 -1.00 3.09
N GLY A 77 24.98 0.08 2.40
CA GLY A 77 25.90 0.00 1.27
C GLY A 77 27.23 -0.63 1.70
N ASN A 78 27.75 -1.55 0.87
CA ASN A 78 29.14 -1.98 0.93
C ASN A 78 30.10 -0.82 0.67
#